data_AF-A0A3E0VQL3-F1
#
_entry.id   AF-A0A3E0VQL3-F1
#
_cell.length_a   1.000
_cell.length_b   1.000
_cell.length_c   1.000
_cell.angle_alpha   90.00
_cell.angle_beta   90.00
_cell.angle_gamma   90.00
#
_symmetry.space_group_name_H-M   'P 1'
#
loop_
_entity.id
_entity.type
_entity.pdbx_description
1 polymer ?
#
loop_
_entity_poly.entity_id
_entity_poly.type
_entity_poly.pdbx_seq_one_letter_code
_entity_poly.pdbx_strand_id
1 'polypeptide(L)' 'MNTRRWNTREELRLAIVVWIETKYNRRRRQRGLGKLTPVEFETIYTTANAA' A
#
# COMPACT_ATOMS: atom_id res chain seq x y z
N MET A 1 11.79 15.11 -5.19
CA MET A 1 12.96 14.22 -4.99
C MET A 1 12.53 12.74 -5.07
N ASN A 2 11.89 12.31 -6.16
CA ASN A 2 11.41 10.92 -6.35
C ASN A 2 11.59 10.44 -7.80
N THR A 3 12.61 10.94 -8.49
CA THR A 3 12.92 10.55 -9.87
C THR A 3 14.18 9.69 -9.86
N ARG A 4 14.00 8.38 -10.00
CA ARG A 4 15.07 7.40 -10.22
C ARG A 4 14.91 6.84 -11.63
N ARG A 5 16.02 6.65 -12.36
CA ARG A 5 16.02 5.92 -13.63
C ARG A 5 16.08 4.42 -13.33
N TRP A 6 15.22 3.66 -14.00
CA TRP A 6 15.11 2.20 -13.88
C TRP A 6 15.61 1.59 -15.18
N ASN A 7 16.33 0.46 -15.07
CA ASN A 7 16.89 -0.18 -16.25
C ASN A 7 15.81 -0.99 -16.98
N THR A 8 14.85 -1.51 -16.22
CA THR A 8 13.72 -2.29 -16.76
C THR A 8 12.39 -1.84 -16.17
N ARG A 9 11.30 -2.21 -16.84
CA ARG A 9 9.94 -1.89 -16.39
C ARG A 9 9.54 -2.73 -15.18
N GLU A 10 10.11 -3.93 -15.07
CA GLU A 10 9.91 -4.88 -13.98
C GLU A 10 10.49 -4.33 -12.68
N GLU A 11 11.70 -3.76 -12.73
CA GLU A 11 12.32 -3.10 -11.57
C GLU A 11 11.46 -1.93 -11.06
N LEU A 12 10.95 -1.09 -11.98
CA LEU A 12 10.03 0.00 -11.65
C LEU A 12 8.75 -0.54 -11.01
N ARG A 13 8.13 -1.57 -11.60
CA ARG A 13 6.90 -2.19 -11.08
C ARG A 13 7.13 -2.73 -9.67
N LEU A 14 8.22 -3.46 -9.46
CA LEU A 14 8.57 -4.00 -8.16
C LEU A 14 8.77 -2.89 -7.14
N ALA A 15 9.53 -1.84 -7.48
CA ALA A 15 9.77 -0.73 -6.58
C ALA A 15 8.49 0.04 -6.22
N ILE A 16 7.58 0.25 -7.19
CA ILE A 16 6.28 0.87 -6.95
C ILE A 16 5.46 0.00 -5.98
N VAL A 17 5.31 -1.30 -6.26
CA VAL A 17 4.51 -2.20 -5.42
C VAL A 17 5.10 -2.28 -4.02
N VAL A 18 6.42 -2.43 -3.89
CA VAL A 18 7.09 -2.46 -2.57
C VAL A 18 6.85 -1.15 -1.82
N TRP A 19 6.94 0.00 -2.47
CA TRP A 19 6.69 1.28 -1.80
C TRP A 19 5.22 1.42 -1.38
N ILE A 20 4.28 1.01 -2.25
CA ILE A 20 2.85 1.00 -1.94
C ILE A 20 2.59 0.10 -0.73
N GLU A 21 3.07 -1.14 -0.73
CA GLU A 21 2.81 -2.09 0.36
C GLU A 21 3.49 -1.69 1.68
N THR A 22 4.78 -1.33 1.63
CA THR A 22 5.58 -1.15 2.85
C THR A 22 5.48 0.25 3.45
N LYS A 23 5.39 1.28 2.60
CA LYS A 23 5.37 2.69 3.03
C LYS A 23 3.97 3.26 2.99
N TYR A 24 3.25 3.10 1.88
CA TYR A 24 1.94 3.72 1.75
C TYR A 24 0.89 2.98 2.59
N ASN A 25 0.62 1.72 2.29
CA ASN A 25 -0.45 0.91 2.87
C ASN A 25 -0.25 0.66 4.37
N ARG A 26 0.99 0.40 4.83
CA ARG A 26 1.26 0.09 6.24
C ARG A 26 1.42 1.30 7.16
N ARG A 27 1.84 2.46 6.66
CA ARG A 27 2.19 3.61 7.52
C ARG A 27 1.23 4.77 7.39
N ARG A 28 0.51 4.90 6.27
CA ARG A 28 -0.36 6.05 6.03
C ARG A 28 -1.77 5.80 6.53
N ARG A 29 -2.14 6.46 7.62
CA ARG A 29 -3.51 6.52 8.11
C ARG A 29 -4.34 7.48 7.26
N GLN A 30 -5.48 7.02 6.76
CA GLN A 30 -6.35 7.80 5.89
C GLN A 30 -7.59 8.28 6.63
N ARG A 31 -7.88 9.58 6.56
CA ARG A 31 -9.07 10.15 7.21
C ARG A 31 -10.38 9.61 6.62
N GLY A 32 -10.41 9.36 5.31
CA GLY A 32 -11.56 8.73 4.64
C GLY A 32 -11.85 7.30 5.10
N LEU A 33 -10.83 6.58 5.60
CA LEU A 33 -10.96 5.25 6.21
C LEU A 33 -11.11 5.32 7.73
N GLY A 34 -11.55 6.44 8.30
CA GLY A 34 -11.71 6.57 9.75
C GLY A 34 -10.39 6.64 10.53
N LYS A 35 -9.30 7.10 9.88
CA LYS A 35 -7.91 7.10 10.40
C LYS A 35 -7.27 5.70 10.45
N LEU A 36 -7.85 4.71 9.78
CA LEU A 36 -7.21 3.41 9.56
C LEU A 36 -6.14 3.49 8.46
N THR A 37 -5.17 2.59 8.53
CA THR A 37 -4.29 2.26 7.42
C THR A 37 -5.04 1.37 6.42
N PRO A 38 -4.69 1.43 5.11
CA PRO A 38 -5.24 0.52 4.12
C PRO A 38 -5.15 -0.96 4.53
N VAL A 39 -4.05 -1.39 5.15
CA VAL A 39 -3.89 -2.79 5.61
C VAL A 39 -4.91 -3.15 6.71
N GLU A 40 -5.14 -2.25 7.67
CA GLU A 40 -6.13 -2.46 8.73
C GLU A 40 -7.54 -2.54 8.15
N PHE A 41 -7.86 -1.69 7.16
CA PHE A 41 -9.15 -1.74 6.47
C PHE A 41 -9.37 -3.08 5.74
N GLU A 42 -8.38 -3.52 4.94
CA GLU A 42 -8.45 -4.81 4.23
C GLU A 42 -8.57 -5.98 5.21
N THR A 43 -7.88 -5.94 6.36
CA THR A 43 -7.97 -6.97 7.39
C THR A 43 -9.40 -7.08 7.93
N ILE A 44 -10.01 -5.95 8.30
CA ILE A 44 -11.38 -5.91 8.83
C ILE A 44 -12.38 -6.42 7.79
N TYR A 45 -12.25 -5.99 6.53
CA TYR A 45 -13.15 -6.40 5.46
C TYR A 45 -12.97 -7.88 5.07
N THR A 46 -11.72 -8.37 5.04
CA THR A 46 -11.43 -9.80 4.80
C THR A 46 -12.03 -10.68 5.91
N THR A 47 -11.91 -10.27 7.18
CA THR A 47 -12.55 -10.98 8.30
C THR A 47 -14.07 -10.93 8.23
N ALA A 48 -14.66 -9.78 7.86
CA ALA A 48 -16.10 -9.63 7.69
C ALA A 48 -16.66 -10.49 6.54
N ASN A 49 -15.93 -10.63 5.44
CA ASN A 49 -16.34 -11.47 4.30
C ASN A 49 -16.14 -12.97 4.54
N ALA A 50 -15.30 -13.36 5.49
CA ALA A 50 -15.02 -14.76 5.82
C ALA A 50 -15.99 -15.33 6.87
N ALA A 51 -16.87 -14.49 7.45
CA ALA A 51 -17.89 -14.85 8.43
C ALA A 51 -19.27 -14.99 7.76
#